data_AF-A0A2K4ZEC7-F1
#
_entry.id   AF-A0A2K4ZEC7-F1
#
_cell.length_a   1.000
_cell.length_b   1.000
_cell.length_c   1.000
_cell.angle_alpha   90.00
_cell.angle_beta   90.00
_cell.angle_gamma   90.00
#
_symmetry.space_group_name_H-M   'P 1'
#
loop_
_entity.id
_entity.type
_entity.pdbx_description
1 polymer ?
#
loop_
_entity_poly.entity_id
_entity_poly.type
_entity_poly.pdbx_seq_one_letter_code
_entity_poly.pdbx_strand_id
1 'polypeptide(L)'
;MAERIMMTPQELNDGAVFLRERMEAMNEEVASLRNRIEDVASRWEGAAQESFIEQFMGDMYPILSETLPQIIEGLASELDAAANAIRETDESLASAFRG
;
A
#
# COMPACT_ATOMS: atom_id res chain seq x y z
N MET A 1 29.85 2.03 -1.67
CA MET A 1 29.69 3.43 -1.26
C MET A 1 28.19 3.65 -1.17
N ALA A 2 27.65 3.86 0.03
CA ALA A 2 26.20 3.97 0.20
C ALA A 2 25.70 5.15 -0.64
N GLU A 3 24.79 4.86 -1.58
CA GLU A 3 24.07 5.87 -2.35
C GLU A 3 23.42 6.81 -1.34
N ARG A 4 23.89 8.05 -1.31
CA ARG A 4 23.47 9.06 -0.34
C ARG A 4 21.97 9.30 -0.56
N ILE A 5 21.15 8.85 0.37
CA ILE A 5 19.72 9.20 0.41
C ILE A 5 19.65 10.72 0.48
N MET A 6 19.10 11.36 -0.57
CA MET A 6 18.98 12.81 -0.68
C MET A 6 17.74 13.37 0.03
N MET A 7 17.00 12.50 0.73
CA MET A 7 15.77 12.82 1.46
C MET A 7 16.04 12.78 2.97
N THR A 8 15.39 13.67 3.69
CA THR A 8 15.37 13.69 5.15
C THR A 8 14.52 12.54 5.71
N PRO A 9 14.74 12.13 6.98
CA PRO A 9 13.87 11.16 7.64
C PRO A 9 12.39 11.56 7.63
N GLN A 10 12.10 12.86 7.74
CA GLN A 10 10.74 13.37 7.71
C GLN A 10 10.09 13.15 6.35
N GLU A 11 10.79 13.47 5.24
CA GLU A 11 10.26 13.27 3.88
C GLU A 11 10.00 11.78 3.58
N LEU A 12 10.79 10.87 4.15
CA LEU A 12 10.56 9.43 4.02
C LEU A 12 9.29 8.99 4.76
N ASN A 13 9.11 9.44 6.01
CA ASN A 13 7.89 9.17 6.77
C ASN A 13 6.65 9.77 6.10
N ASP A 14 6.75 10.98 5.56
CA ASP A 14 5.66 11.63 4.82
C ASP A 14 5.28 10.82 3.57
N GLY A 15 6.27 10.26 2.88
CA GLY A 15 6.05 9.32 1.77
C GLY A 15 5.33 8.04 2.22
N ALA A 16 5.71 7.46 3.36
CA ALA A 16 5.05 6.28 3.93
C ALA A 16 3.59 6.56 4.29
N VAL A 17 3.31 7.71 4.89
CA VAL A 17 1.94 8.16 5.20
C VAL A 17 1.12 8.32 3.91
N PHE A 18 1.66 8.99 2.90
CA PHE A 18 0.98 9.16 1.61
C PHE A 18 0.61 7.81 0.98
N LEU A 19 1.51 6.83 1.00
CA LEU A 19 1.24 5.49 0.48
C LEU A 19 0.08 4.81 1.22
N ARG A 20 0.06 4.88 2.56
CA ARG A 20 -1.02 4.30 3.38
C ARG A 20 -2.36 4.99 3.15
N GLU A 21 -2.39 6.32 3.04
CA GLU A 21 -3.61 7.06 2.70
C GLU A 21 -4.16 6.68 1.32
N ARG A 22 -3.28 6.45 0.33
CA ARG A 22 -3.71 5.98 -0.99
C ARG A 22 -4.23 4.55 -0.94
N MET A 23 -3.60 3.68 -0.14
CA MET A 23 -4.09 2.32 0.09
C MET A 23 -5.50 2.31 0.69
N GLU A 24 -5.77 3.14 1.70
CA GLU A 24 -7.11 3.27 2.30
C GLU A 24 -8.15 3.70 1.27
N ALA A 25 -7.88 4.76 0.50
CA ALA A 25 -8.76 5.21 -0.57
C ALA A 25 -9.00 4.11 -1.63
N MET A 26 -7.96 3.35 -1.98
CA MET A 26 -8.10 2.22 -2.90
C MET A 26 -8.98 1.10 -2.34
N ASN A 27 -8.87 0.80 -1.05
CA ASN A 27 -9.72 -0.22 -0.41
C ASN A 27 -11.20 0.17 -0.46
N GLU A 28 -11.52 1.45 -0.27
CA GLU A 28 -12.88 1.97 -0.40
C GLU A 28 -13.41 1.82 -1.83
N GLU A 29 -12.60 2.18 -2.83
CA GLU A 29 -12.96 2.03 -4.25
C GLU A 29 -13.15 0.57 -4.63
N VAL A 30 -12.27 -0.33 -4.17
CA VAL A 30 -12.38 -1.78 -4.42
C VAL A 30 -13.65 -2.36 -3.79
N ALA A 31 -14.02 -1.91 -2.58
CA ALA A 31 -15.28 -2.30 -1.96
C ALA A 31 -16.49 -1.78 -2.75
N SER A 32 -16.44 -0.54 -3.25
CA SER A 32 -17.49 0.04 -4.10
C SER A 32 -17.67 -0.75 -5.40
N LEU A 33 -16.56 -1.11 -6.07
CA LEU A 33 -16.57 -1.95 -7.27
C LEU A 33 -17.21 -3.30 -7.02
N ARG A 34 -16.83 -3.98 -5.92
CA ARG A 34 -17.42 -5.25 -5.52
C ARG A 34 -18.93 -5.14 -5.35
N ASN A 35 -19.40 -4.17 -4.56
CA ASN A 35 -20.83 -3.97 -4.32
C ASN A 35 -21.60 -3.76 -5.62
N ARG A 36 -21.03 -2.97 -6.56
CA ARG A 36 -21.65 -2.74 -7.87
C ARG A 36 -21.72 -4.00 -8.72
N ILE A 37 -20.67 -4.84 -8.68
CA ILE A 37 -20.64 -6.08 -9.44
C ILE A 37 -21.60 -7.11 -8.86
N GLU A 38 -21.69 -7.22 -7.54
CA GLU A 38 -22.70 -8.05 -6.86
C GLU A 38 -24.13 -7.60 -7.20
N ASP A 39 -24.40 -6.29 -7.26
CA ASP A 39 -25.70 -5.76 -7.70
C ASP A 39 -26.02 -6.11 -9.17
N VAL A 40 -25.06 -5.91 -10.08
CA VAL A 40 -25.23 -6.28 -11.50
C VAL A 40 -25.46 -7.78 -11.65
N ALA A 41 -24.69 -8.59 -10.94
CA ALA A 41 -24.86 -10.04 -10.88
C ALA A 41 -26.27 -10.41 -10.42
N SER A 42 -26.80 -9.78 -9.37
CA SER A 42 -28.14 -10.11 -8.86
C SER A 42 -29.29 -9.87 -9.86
N ARG A 43 -29.07 -9.04 -10.89
CA ARG A 43 -30.08 -8.63 -11.88
C ARG A 43 -29.93 -9.32 -13.24
N TRP A 44 -28.80 -9.97 -13.48
CA TRP A 44 -28.50 -10.62 -14.75
C TRP A 44 -28.40 -12.12 -14.51
N GLU A 45 -29.39 -12.90 -14.95
CA GLU A 45 -29.36 -14.37 -14.86
C GLU A 45 -28.72 -15.01 -16.12
N GLY A 46 -27.86 -16.01 -15.93
CA GLY A 46 -27.40 -16.92 -17.00
C GLY A 46 -25.91 -17.28 -16.94
N ALA A 47 -25.46 -18.30 -17.69
CA ALA A 47 -24.09 -18.80 -17.64
C ALA A 47 -22.98 -17.76 -17.95
N ALA A 48 -23.31 -16.69 -18.69
CA ALA A 48 -22.37 -15.59 -18.95
C ALA A 48 -22.09 -14.72 -17.70
N GLN A 49 -23.04 -14.67 -16.77
CA GLN A 49 -22.91 -13.99 -15.48
C GLN A 49 -21.91 -14.73 -14.58
N GLU A 50 -21.99 -16.06 -14.50
CA GLU A 50 -21.13 -16.88 -13.65
C GLU A 50 -19.65 -16.68 -14.00
N SER A 51 -19.30 -16.75 -15.29
CA SER A 51 -17.91 -16.54 -15.73
C SER A 51 -17.40 -15.12 -15.46
N PHE A 52 -18.26 -14.10 -15.58
CA PHE A 52 -17.88 -12.73 -15.26
C PHE A 52 -17.67 -12.52 -13.76
N ILE A 53 -18.55 -13.08 -12.92
CA ILE A 53 -18.39 -13.04 -11.46
C ILE A 53 -17.14 -13.79 -11.05
N GLU A 54 -16.88 -14.97 -11.61
CA GLU A 54 -15.71 -15.77 -11.29
C GLU A 54 -14.42 -15.01 -11.62
N GLN A 55 -14.33 -14.40 -12.81
CA GLN A 55 -13.18 -13.58 -13.18
C GLN A 55 -12.96 -12.41 -12.20
N PHE A 56 -14.03 -11.70 -11.82
CA PHE A 56 -13.88 -10.56 -10.92
C PHE A 56 -13.61 -10.99 -9.47
N MET A 57 -14.47 -11.84 -8.89
CA MET A 57 -14.43 -12.24 -7.48
C MET A 57 -13.32 -13.25 -7.18
N GLY A 58 -13.04 -14.15 -8.11
CA GLY A 58 -12.04 -15.21 -7.96
C GLY A 58 -10.62 -14.74 -8.26
N ASP A 59 -10.43 -13.98 -9.34
CA ASP A 59 -9.08 -13.61 -9.78
C ASP A 59 -8.72 -12.18 -9.41
N MET A 60 -9.57 -11.21 -9.74
CA MET A 60 -9.20 -9.78 -9.64
C MET A 60 -9.35 -9.22 -8.22
N TYR A 61 -10.44 -9.55 -7.53
CA TYR A 61 -10.76 -9.00 -6.22
C TYR A 61 -9.70 -9.34 -5.15
N PRO A 62 -9.17 -10.57 -5.04
CA PRO A 62 -8.10 -10.89 -4.10
C PRO A 62 -6.82 -10.09 -4.37
N ILE A 63 -6.47 -9.88 -5.64
CA ILE A 63 -5.30 -9.07 -6.01
C ILE A 63 -5.48 -7.63 -5.52
N LEU A 64 -6.67 -7.06 -5.72
CA LEU A 64 -6.97 -5.68 -5.37
C LEU A 64 -7.17 -5.45 -3.86
N SER A 65 -7.76 -6.42 -3.15
CA SER A 65 -8.13 -6.29 -1.74
C SER A 65 -7.10 -6.87 -0.76
N GLU A 66 -6.20 -7.73 -1.24
CA GLU A 66 -5.19 -8.38 -0.39
C GLU A 66 -3.77 -8.08 -0.88
N THR A 67 -3.44 -8.50 -2.11
CA THR A 67 -2.06 -8.44 -2.62
C THR A 67 -1.56 -7.01 -2.75
N LEU A 68 -2.35 -6.13 -3.35
CA LEU A 68 -1.94 -4.75 -3.57
C LEU A 68 -1.78 -3.95 -2.27
N PRO A 69 -2.71 -4.02 -1.29
CA PRO A 69 -2.50 -3.45 0.03
C PRO A 69 -1.25 -3.97 0.74
N GLN A 70 -0.97 -5.28 0.68
CA GLN A 70 0.24 -5.86 1.27
C GLN A 70 1.52 -5.29 0.64
N ILE A 71 1.54 -5.13 -0.68
CA ILE A 71 2.67 -4.52 -1.38
C ILE A 71 2.85 -3.08 -0.91
N ILE A 72 1.79 -2.27 -0.88
CA ILE A 72 1.86 -0.87 -0.47
C ILE A 72 2.34 -0.73 0.98
N GLU A 73 1.83 -1.54 1.91
CA GLU A 73 2.28 -1.54 3.30
C GLU A 73 3.74 -1.96 3.44
N GLY A 74 4.20 -2.90 2.61
CA GLY A 74 5.61 -3.28 2.53
C GLY A 74 6.51 -2.10 2.14
N LEU A 75 6.15 -1.38 1.07
CA LEU A 75 6.88 -0.18 0.64
C LEU A 75 6.85 0.93 1.70
N ALA A 76 5.70 1.17 2.33
CA ALA A 76 5.59 2.17 3.41
C ALA A 76 6.48 1.79 4.61
N SER A 77 6.52 0.51 4.97
CA SER A 77 7.38 0.01 6.05
C SER A 77 8.87 0.14 5.72
N GLU A 78 9.27 -0.05 4.47
CA GLU A 78 10.66 0.17 4.03
C GLU A 78 11.06 1.66 4.14
N LEU A 79 10.15 2.58 3.81
CA LEU A 79 10.38 4.02 3.98
C LEU A 79 10.55 4.40 5.47
N ASP A 80 9.68 3.88 6.34
CA ASP A 80 9.79 4.08 7.79
C ASP A 80 11.12 3.52 8.34
N ALA A 81 11.53 2.33 7.87
CA ALA A 81 12.78 1.70 8.27
C ALA A 81 14.00 2.53 7.83
N ALA A 82 13.99 3.06 6.61
CA ALA A 82 15.04 3.95 6.12
C ALA A 82 15.11 5.25 6.95
N ALA A 83 13.96 5.84 7.29
CA ALA A 83 13.89 7.03 8.13
C ALA A 83 14.45 6.79 9.55
N ASN A 84 14.17 5.62 10.14
CA ASN A 84 14.73 5.21 11.43
C ASN A 84 16.25 5.05 11.36
N ALA A 85 16.77 4.36 10.35
CA ALA A 85 18.19 4.12 10.18
C ALA A 85 19.00 5.43 10.02
N ILE A 86 18.46 6.42 9.31
CA ILE A 86 19.10 7.74 9.18
C ILE A 86 19.13 8.47 10.52
N ARG A 87 18.01 8.48 11.28
CA ARG A 87 17.95 9.12 12.60
C ARG A 87 18.93 8.51 13.59
N GLU A 88 18.99 7.19 13.67
CA GLU A 88 19.94 6.48 14.55
C GLU A 88 21.39 6.82 14.20
N THR A 89 21.69 6.92 12.90
CA THR A 89 23.03 7.30 12.43
C THR A 89 23.37 8.73 12.85
N ASP A 90 22.44 9.67 12.67
CA ASP A 90 22.64 11.08 13.06
C ASP A 90 22.80 11.24 14.59
N GLU A 91 22.01 10.55 15.39
CA GLU A 91 22.11 10.58 16.85
C GLU A 91 23.44 10.00 17.36
N SER A 92 23.90 8.91 16.74
CA SER A 92 25.19 8.29 17.03
C SER A 92 26.35 9.24 16.73
N LEU A 93 26.33 9.91 15.57
CA LEU A 93 27.32 10.91 15.19
C LEU A 93 27.30 12.12 16.15
N ALA A 94 26.12 12.64 16.47
CA ALA A 94 25.97 13.77 17.39
C ALA A 94 26.44 13.44 18.83
N SER A 95 26.37 12.18 19.23
CA SER A 95 26.91 11.71 20.52
C SER A 95 28.42 11.60 20.49
N ALA A 96 29.00 11.09 19.39
CA ALA A 96 30.44 11.00 19.19
C ALA A 96 31.14 12.37 19.16
N PHE A 97 30.49 13.41 18.66
CA PHE A 97 31.04 14.78 18.67
C PHE A 97 30.91 15.51 20.02
N ARG A 98 30.08 15.01 20.94
CA ARG A 98 29.88 15.59 22.28
C ARG A 98 30.76 14.95 23.36
N GLY A 99 31.33 13.78 23.09
CA GLY A 99 32.33 13.10 23.94
C GLY A 99 33.75 13.44 23.53
#